data_AF-A0A167GJN4-F1
#
_entry.id   AF-A0A167GJN4-F1
#
_cell.length_a   1.000
_cell.length_b   1.000
_cell.length_c   1.000
_cell.angle_alpha   90.00
_cell.angle_beta   90.00
_cell.angle_gamma   90.00
#
_symmetry.space_group_name_H-M   'P 1'
#
loop_
_entity.id
_entity.type
_entity.pdbx_description
1 polymer ?
#
loop_
_entity_poly.entity_id
_entity_poly.type
_entity_poly.pdbx_seq_one_letter_code
_entity_poly.pdbx_strand_id
1 'polypeptide(L)'
;MKKLLVIAALLSLTACSKVSIENYEKISVGMEKAELEKVLGSADSCEEKTLHTNCVWGNESKNITVTLVSDRVTLFSKKGL
;
A
#
# COMPACT_ATOMS: atom_id res chain seq x y z
N MET A 1 3.58 5.32 50.53
CA MET A 1 3.02 4.06 49.98
C MET A 1 2.94 4.19 48.46
N LYS A 2 3.60 3.24 47.78
CA LYS A 2 3.44 2.83 46.37
C LYS A 2 3.06 3.91 45.35
N LYS A 3 4.09 4.52 44.75
CA LYS A 3 4.06 4.98 43.37
C LYS A 3 3.84 3.75 42.47
N LEU A 4 2.62 3.53 41.99
CA LEU A 4 2.31 2.56 40.94
C LEU A 4 1.97 3.39 39.70
N LEU A 5 2.99 3.79 38.93
CA LEU A 5 3.29 3.19 37.64
C LEU A 5 2.06 3.10 36.73
N VAL A 6 1.59 4.28 36.28
CA VAL A 6 0.77 4.42 35.08
C VAL A 6 1.70 4.27 33.87
N ILE A 7 2.13 3.05 33.59
CA ILE A 7 2.88 2.70 32.36
C ILE A 7 2.29 1.40 31.84
N ALA A 8 1.10 1.48 31.23
CA ALA A 8 0.54 0.37 30.46
C ALA A 8 -0.57 0.91 29.57
N ALA A 9 -0.21 1.33 28.37
CA ALA A 9 -1.03 1.33 27.14
C ALA A 9 -0.55 2.39 26.14
N LEU A 10 0.77 2.47 25.90
CA LEU A 10 1.27 2.87 24.58
C LEU A 10 1.58 1.57 23.83
N LEU A 11 0.54 0.75 23.62
CA LEU A 11 0.54 -0.15 22.48
C LEU A 11 0.49 0.78 21.29
N SER A 12 1.66 1.15 20.79
CA SER A 12 1.81 1.74 19.47
C SER A 12 0.98 0.86 18.54
N LEU A 13 -0.15 1.38 18.09
CA LEU A 13 -0.83 0.85 16.92
C LEU A 13 0.19 0.96 15.81
N THR A 14 0.97 -0.10 15.59
CA THR A 14 1.62 -0.32 14.32
C THR A 14 0.46 -0.52 13.37
N ALA A 15 -0.09 0.60 12.88
CA ALA A 15 -0.98 0.58 11.75
C ALA A 15 -0.24 -0.24 10.70
N CYS A 16 -0.77 -1.41 10.36
CA CYS A 16 -0.24 -2.24 9.30
C CYS A 16 -0.26 -1.37 8.05
N SER A 17 0.86 -0.71 7.77
CA SER A 17 0.97 0.22 6.67
C SER A 17 0.83 -0.62 5.41
N LYS A 18 -0.26 -0.42 4.68
CA LYS A 18 -0.48 -1.10 3.40
C LYS A 18 0.70 -0.92 2.44
N VAL A 19 1.43 0.20 2.59
CA VAL A 19 2.67 0.54 1.89
C VAL A 19 3.86 0.03 2.71
N SER A 20 4.40 -1.14 2.33
CA SER A 20 5.55 -1.80 2.95
C SER A 20 6.38 -2.57 1.91
N ILE A 21 7.64 -2.89 2.24
CA ILE A 21 8.49 -3.75 1.40
C ILE A 21 7.87 -5.14 1.23
N GLU A 22 7.38 -5.72 2.33
CA GLU A 22 6.77 -7.05 2.32
C GLU A 22 5.56 -7.13 1.38
N ASN A 23 4.71 -6.09 1.34
CA ASN A 23 3.58 -6.06 0.43
C ASN A 23 4.00 -5.76 -1.01
N TYR A 24 5.00 -4.90 -1.21
CA TYR A 24 5.54 -4.62 -2.54
C TYR A 24 6.09 -5.88 -3.22
N GLU A 25 6.80 -6.73 -2.49
CA GLU A 25 7.40 -7.97 -3.01
C GLU A 25 6.36 -9.03 -3.41
N LYS A 26 5.12 -8.91 -2.94
CA LYS A 26 4.01 -9.78 -3.33
C LYS A 26 3.40 -9.39 -4.69
N ILE A 27 3.70 -8.19 -5.21
CA ILE A 27 3.14 -7.69 -6.47
C ILE A 27 3.88 -8.31 -7.65
N SER A 28 3.12 -8.76 -8.66
CA SER A 28 3.67 -9.34 -9.88
C SER A 28 2.99 -8.76 -11.13
N VAL A 29 3.72 -8.73 -12.24
CA VAL A 29 3.15 -8.38 -13.55
C VAL A 29 2.10 -9.43 -13.93
N GLY A 30 0.95 -8.97 -14.42
CA GLY A 30 -0.20 -9.80 -14.78
C GLY A 30 -1.20 -10.03 -13.64
N MET A 31 -0.84 -9.70 -12.39
CA MET A 31 -1.74 -9.77 -11.23
C MET A 31 -3.02 -8.98 -11.49
N GLU A 32 -4.16 -9.56 -11.13
CA GLU A 32 -5.46 -8.89 -11.23
C GLU A 32 -5.59 -7.78 -10.18
N LYS A 33 -6.25 -6.68 -10.53
CA LYS A 33 -6.51 -5.58 -9.59
C LYS A 33 -7.19 -6.06 -8.30
N ALA A 34 -8.15 -6.97 -8.41
CA ALA A 34 -8.84 -7.54 -7.25
C ALA A 34 -7.93 -8.39 -6.35
N GLU A 35 -6.87 -9.00 -6.91
CA GLU A 35 -5.85 -9.70 -6.12
C GLU A 35 -4.88 -8.71 -5.48
N LEU A 36 -4.45 -7.69 -6.24
CA LEU A 36 -3.62 -6.60 -5.75
C LEU A 36 -4.27 -5.89 -4.56
N GLU A 37 -5.57 -5.63 -4.61
CA GLU A 37 -6.32 -5.00 -3.52
C GLU A 37 -6.46 -5.91 -2.28
N LYS A 38 -6.27 -7.22 -2.40
CA LYS A 38 -6.14 -8.10 -1.21
C LYS A 38 -4.78 -7.94 -0.53
N VAL A 39 -3.75 -7.57 -1.28
CA VAL A 39 -2.39 -7.33 -0.76
C VAL A 39 -2.26 -5.92 -0.19
N LEU A 40 -2.70 -4.92 -0.94
CA LEU A 40 -2.49 -3.50 -0.62
C LEU A 40 -3.74 -2.80 -0.06
N GLY A 41 -4.90 -3.47 -0.01
CA GLY A 41 -6.16 -2.78 0.22
C GLY A 41 -6.53 -1.86 -0.96
N SER A 42 -7.50 -0.97 -0.75
CA SER A 42 -7.91 0.00 -1.76
C SER A 42 -6.82 1.07 -1.99
N ALA A 43 -6.68 1.50 -3.24
CA ALA A 43 -5.81 2.62 -3.61
C ALA A 43 -6.26 3.92 -2.95
N ASP A 44 -5.33 4.83 -2.69
CA ASP A 44 -5.64 6.18 -2.21
C ASP A 44 -6.05 7.12 -3.35
N SER A 45 -5.50 6.89 -4.54
CA SER A 45 -5.93 7.57 -5.76
C SER A 45 -5.74 6.68 -6.97
N CYS A 46 -6.62 6.84 -7.96
CA CYS A 46 -6.44 6.27 -9.29
C CYS A 46 -6.74 7.35 -10.32
N GLU A 47 -5.86 7.46 -11.32
CA GLU A 47 -6.03 8.32 -12.48
C GLU A 47 -6.21 7.44 -13.71
N GLU A 48 -7.40 7.48 -14.29
CA GLU A 48 -7.71 6.79 -15.55
C GLU A 48 -7.17 7.62 -16.73
N LYS A 49 -6.40 6.96 -17.61
CA LYS A 49 -5.96 7.48 -18.91
C LYS A 49 -6.61 6.65 -20.01
N THR A 50 -6.49 7.11 -21.26
CA THR A 50 -7.08 6.42 -22.43
C THR A 50 -6.66 4.96 -22.57
N LEU A 51 -5.43 4.60 -22.22
CA LEU A 51 -4.88 3.25 -22.41
C LEU A 51 -4.69 2.46 -21.12
N HIS A 52 -4.51 3.14 -19.99
CA HIS A 52 -4.12 2.53 -18.73
C HIS A 52 -4.67 3.33 -17.55
N THR A 53 -4.70 2.70 -16.38
CA THR A 53 -5.03 3.37 -15.12
C THR A 53 -3.81 3.36 -14.22
N ASN A 54 -3.45 4.51 -13.66
CA ASN A 54 -2.39 4.60 -12.66
C ASN A 54 -3.02 4.72 -11.28
N CYS A 55 -2.74 3.77 -10.39
CA CYS A 55 -3.20 3.79 -9.01
C CYS A 55 -2.03 3.96 -8.04
N VAL A 56 -2.26 4.70 -6.95
CA VAL A 56 -1.26 5.01 -5.93
C VAL A 56 -1.77 4.56 -4.56
N TRP A 57 -0.91 3.88 -3.82
CA TRP A 57 -1.08 3.58 -2.39
C TRP A 57 0.00 4.35 -1.63
N GLY A 58 -0.41 5.25 -0.75
CA GLY A 58 0.45 6.12 0.04
C GLY A 58 0.37 7.57 -0.38
N ASN A 59 1.46 8.30 -0.21
CA ASN A 59 1.56 9.73 -0.46
C ASN A 59 2.82 10.06 -1.28
N GLU A 60 3.10 11.34 -1.51
CA GLU A 60 4.21 11.77 -2.34
C GLU A 60 5.61 11.35 -1.86
N SER A 61 5.81 11.13 -0.56
CA SER A 61 7.12 10.76 0.01
C SER A 61 7.29 9.25 0.15
N LYS A 62 6.20 8.52 0.39
CA LYS A 62 6.19 7.07 0.55
C LYS A 62 4.96 6.46 -0.14
N ASN A 63 5.18 5.74 -1.24
CA ASN A 63 4.11 5.10 -1.99
C ASN A 63 4.53 3.86 -2.78
N ILE A 64 3.52 3.11 -3.20
CA ILE A 64 3.57 2.15 -4.30
C ILE A 64 2.66 2.70 -5.40
N THR A 65 3.19 2.78 -6.62
CA THR A 65 2.43 3.19 -7.80
C THR A 65 2.31 1.98 -8.74
N VAL A 66 1.11 1.71 -9.22
CA VAL A 66 0.82 0.59 -10.13
C VAL A 66 0.09 1.11 -11.37
N THR A 67 0.58 0.70 -12.54
CA THR A 67 -0.11 0.87 -13.82
C THR A 67 -0.86 -0.39 -14.16
N LEU A 68 -2.15 -0.23 -14.47
CA LEU A 68 -3.08 -1.28 -14.82
C LEU A 68 -3.53 -1.10 -16.28
N VAL A 69 -3.54 -2.19 -17.03
CA VAL A 69 -4.17 -2.27 -18.37
C VAL A 69 -5.13 -3.44 -18.35
N SER A 70 -6.40 -3.19 -18.70
CA SER A 70 -7.47 -4.20 -18.60
C SER A 70 -7.49 -4.88 -17.22
N ASP A 71 -7.43 -4.07 -16.16
CA ASP A 71 -7.40 -4.48 -14.76
C ASP A 71 -6.23 -5.38 -14.32
N ARG A 72 -5.16 -5.49 -15.12
CA ARG A 72 -3.95 -6.25 -14.78
C ARG A 72 -2.73 -5.36 -14.59
N VAL A 73 -1.90 -5.72 -13.62
CA VAL A 73 -0.61 -5.04 -13.36
C VAL A 73 0.31 -5.16 -14.56
N THR A 74 0.74 -4.02 -15.14
CA THR A 74 1.73 -3.99 -16.23
C THR A 74 3.04 -3.36 -15.80
N LEU A 75 2.99 -2.38 -14.90
CA LEU A 75 4.15 -1.74 -14.29
C LEU A 75 3.83 -1.44 -12.82
N PHE A 76 4.83 -1.52 -11.97
CA PHE A 76 4.73 -1.06 -10.60
C PHE A 76 6.08 -0.52 -10.12
N SER A 77 6.04 0.44 -9.21
CA SER A 77 7.23 1.04 -8.61
C SER A 77 6.96 1.45 -7.17
N LYS A 78 8.03 1.70 -6.41
CA LYS A 78 7.97 2.18 -5.04
C LYS A 78 8.80 3.44 -4.86
N LYS A 79 8.36 4.29 -3.94
CA LYS A 79 9.09 5.49 -3.48
C LYS A 79 9.12 5.49 -1.96
N GLY A 80 10.28 5.81 -1.37
CA GLY A 80 10.42 5.92 0.09
C GLY A 80 10.21 4.62 0.87
N LEU A 81 10.40 3.47 0.21
CA LEU A 81 10.26 2.11 0.74
C LEU A 81 11.57 1.34 0.67
#